data_AF-A0AAV2SVZ8-F1
#
_entry.id   AF-A0AAV2SVZ8-F1
#
_cell.length_a   1.000
_cell.length_b   1.000
_cell.length_c   1.000
_cell.angle_alpha   90.00
_cell.angle_beta   90.00
_cell.angle_gamma   90.00
#
_symmetry.space_group_name_H-M   'P 1'
#
loop_
_entity.id
_entity.type
_entity.pdbx_description
1 polymer ?
#
loop_
_entity_poly.entity_id
_entity_poly.type
_entity_poly.pdbx_seq_one_letter_code
_entity_poly.pdbx_strand_id
1 'polypeptide(L)'
;MNVLMAADFMPRMVRDIMRMSEGEANGIRNCTLVLQYLDGSNKVVLGKIVCDPKMEQSCIMHVKLARAPTPEEENQNYSLSSLLGTKPSDDIYISPGYTIEKKSKTRRIKSS
;
A
#
# COMPACT_ATOMS: atom_id res chain seq x y z
N MET A 1 -4.88 -5.59 18.02
CA MET A 1 -4.14 -5.48 16.75
C MET A 1 -4.73 -4.35 15.95
N ASN A 2 -4.07 -3.21 15.99
CA ASN A 2 -4.35 -2.04 15.19
C ASN A 2 -3.36 -1.96 14.03
N VAL A 3 -3.73 -1.22 12.97
CA VAL A 3 -2.80 -0.86 11.89
C VAL A 3 -2.53 0.63 11.99
N LEU A 4 -1.27 0.98 12.22
CA LEU A 4 -0.81 2.33 12.49
C LEU A 4 0.04 2.84 11.33
N MET A 5 -0.16 4.09 10.95
CA MET A 5 0.58 4.75 9.86
C MET A 5 0.74 6.23 10.18
N ALA A 6 1.71 6.88 9.55
CA ALA A 6 1.89 8.32 9.68
C ALA A 6 0.60 9.08 9.26
N ALA A 7 0.27 10.17 9.96
CA ALA A 7 -0.97 10.91 9.73
C ALA A 7 -1.11 11.46 8.30
N ASP A 8 0.02 11.74 7.64
CA ASP A 8 0.08 12.24 6.26
C ASP A 8 0.16 11.12 5.20
N PHE A 9 0.26 9.86 5.62
CA PHE A 9 0.45 8.70 4.74
C PHE A 9 -0.67 8.60 3.70
N MET A 10 -1.93 8.57 4.16
CA MET A 10 -3.09 8.43 3.30
C MET A 10 -3.24 9.61 2.33
N PRO A 11 -3.16 10.88 2.77
CA PRO A 11 -3.15 12.02 1.86
C PRO A 11 -2.08 11.97 0.77
N ARG A 12 -0.84 11.57 1.10
CA ARG A 12 0.24 11.42 0.11
C ARG A 12 -0.08 10.32 -0.90
N MET A 13 -0.45 9.15 -0.41
CA MET A 13 -0.73 7.99 -1.26
C MET A 13 -1.90 8.26 -2.23
N VAL A 14 -2.99 8.84 -1.74
CA VAL A 14 -4.15 9.19 -2.59
C VAL A 14 -3.75 10.20 -3.67
N ARG A 15 -2.98 11.24 -3.32
CA ARG A 15 -2.49 12.23 -4.28
C ARG A 15 -1.67 11.57 -5.41
N ASP A 16 -0.78 10.65 -5.06
CA ASP A 16 0.06 9.98 -6.04
C ASP A 16 -0.74 9.02 -6.93
N ILE A 17 -1.70 8.28 -6.37
CA ILE A 17 -2.65 7.46 -7.14
C ILE A 17 -3.43 8.33 -8.14
N MET A 18 -3.95 9.47 -7.68
CA MET A 18 -4.71 10.39 -8.53
C MET A 18 -3.82 10.91 -9.68
N ARG A 19 -2.62 11.40 -9.38
CA ARG A 19 -1.64 11.85 -10.39
C ARG A 19 -1.31 10.77 -11.41
N MET A 20 -1.07 9.53 -10.96
CA MET A 20 -0.76 8.42 -11.87
C MET A 20 -1.93 8.02 -12.76
N SER A 21 -3.16 8.35 -12.35
CA SER A 21 -4.39 8.07 -13.10
C SER A 21 -4.77 9.16 -14.11
N GLU A 22 -4.22 10.37 -14.02
CA GLU A 22 -4.59 11.51 -14.87
C GLU A 22 -4.41 11.22 -16.38
N GLY A 23 -3.44 10.37 -16.75
CA GLY A 23 -3.20 9.97 -18.13
C GLY A 23 -4.06 8.80 -18.63
N GLU A 24 -4.91 8.21 -17.79
CA GLU A 24 -5.77 7.08 -18.17
C GLU A 24 -7.10 7.58 -18.76
N ALA A 25 -7.63 6.85 -19.74
CA ALA A 25 -8.99 7.11 -20.22
C ALA A 25 -9.98 6.94 -19.06
N ASN A 26 -10.76 7.99 -18.77
CA ASN A 26 -11.67 8.09 -17.61
C ASN A 26 -10.98 8.14 -16.23
N GLY A 27 -9.68 8.47 -16.19
CA GLY A 27 -8.92 8.66 -14.97
C GLY A 27 -8.91 7.41 -14.07
N ILE A 28 -9.07 7.63 -12.76
CA ILE A 28 -9.07 6.56 -11.76
C ILE A 28 -10.22 5.54 -11.92
N ARG A 29 -11.32 5.90 -12.59
CA ARG A 29 -12.52 5.02 -12.71
C ARG A 29 -12.23 3.73 -13.48
N ASN A 30 -11.32 3.78 -14.44
CA ASN A 30 -10.88 2.62 -15.22
C ASN A 30 -9.71 1.86 -14.56
N CYS A 31 -9.31 2.28 -13.35
CA CYS A 31 -8.21 1.68 -12.63
C CYS A 31 -8.72 0.67 -11.60
N THR A 32 -7.94 -0.39 -11.43
CA THR A 32 -8.02 -1.28 -10.28
C THR A 32 -6.82 -1.04 -9.38
N LEU A 33 -7.04 -0.86 -8.08
CA LEU A 33 -5.99 -0.84 -7.08
C LEU A 33 -5.78 -2.24 -6.51
N VAL A 34 -4.53 -2.69 -6.44
CA VAL A 34 -4.15 -3.95 -5.79
C VAL A 34 -3.23 -3.61 -4.62
N LEU A 35 -3.70 -3.84 -3.41
CA LEU A 35 -2.97 -3.53 -2.18
C LEU A 35 -2.12 -4.74 -1.78
N GLN A 36 -0.82 -4.51 -1.61
CA GLN A 36 0.17 -5.51 -1.23
C GLN A 36 0.88 -5.03 0.03
N TYR A 37 1.05 -5.93 0.98
CA TYR A 37 1.80 -5.71 2.21
C TYR A 37 3.05 -6.59 2.21
N LEU A 38 4.19 -5.99 2.53
CA LEU A 38 5.50 -6.60 2.57
C LEU A 38 6.01 -6.60 4.01
N ASP A 39 6.32 -7.79 4.53
CA ASP A 39 6.90 -8.00 5.85
C ASP A 39 8.16 -8.87 5.70
N GLY A 40 9.33 -8.23 5.55
CA GLY A 40 10.57 -8.89 5.15
C GLY A 40 10.44 -9.55 3.78
N SER A 41 10.62 -10.88 3.72
CA SER A 41 10.43 -11.69 2.51
C SER A 41 8.97 -12.07 2.26
N ASN A 42 8.09 -11.89 3.24
CA ASN A 42 6.69 -12.26 3.13
C ASN A 42 5.92 -11.19 2.36
N LYS A 43 5.15 -11.63 1.36
CA LYS A 43 4.29 -10.76 0.56
C LYS A 43 2.85 -11.24 0.68
N VAL A 44 1.98 -10.37 1.16
CA VAL A 44 0.55 -10.63 1.31
C VAL A 44 -0.23 -9.68 0.39
N VAL A 45 -1.18 -10.22 -0.38
CA VAL A 45 -2.14 -9.38 -1.12
C VAL A 45 -3.30 -9.10 -0.16
N LEU A 46 -3.44 -7.85 0.26
CA LEU A 46 -4.50 -7.43 1.18
C LEU A 46 -5.86 -7.42 0.50
N GLY A 47 -5.87 -7.05 -0.78
CA GLY A 47 -7.10 -7.01 -1.54
C GLY A 47 -6.99 -6.25 -2.85
N LYS A 48 -8.13 -6.20 -3.54
CA LYS A 48 -8.30 -5.51 -4.81
C LYS A 48 -9.50 -4.58 -4.69
N ILE A 49 -9.34 -3.34 -5.15
CA ILE A 49 -10.42 -2.36 -5.25
C ILE A 49 -10.61 -2.06 -6.73
N VAL A 50 -11.82 -2.36 -7.24
CA VAL A 50 -12.25 -1.91 -8.55
C VAL A 50 -12.85 -0.52 -8.35
N CYS A 51 -12.21 0.52 -8.87
CA CYS A 51 -12.59 1.91 -8.57
C CYS A 51 -13.98 2.28 -9.11
N ASP A 52 -14.37 1.69 -10.25
CA ASP A 52 -15.74 1.77 -10.77
C ASP A 52 -16.15 0.42 -11.39
N PRO A 53 -17.02 -0.36 -10.73
CA PRO A 53 -17.47 -1.65 -11.26
C PRO A 53 -18.24 -1.57 -12.58
N LYS A 54 -18.76 -0.40 -12.96
CA LYS A 54 -19.52 -0.21 -14.20
C LYS A 54 -18.63 0.08 -15.42
N MET A 55 -17.32 0.28 -15.21
CA MET A 55 -16.37 0.64 -16.25
C MET A 55 -15.44 -0.52 -16.60
N GLU A 56 -15.02 -0.62 -17.87
CA GLU A 56 -14.00 -1.58 -18.30
C GLU A 56 -12.64 -1.21 -17.68
N GLN A 57 -12.03 -2.19 -16.99
CA GLN A 57 -10.77 -1.99 -16.26
C GLN A 57 -9.56 -2.11 -17.19
N SER A 58 -8.99 -0.97 -17.58
CA SER A 58 -7.83 -0.88 -18.49
C SER A 58 -6.50 -0.63 -17.76
N CYS A 59 -6.53 -0.23 -16.49
CA CYS A 59 -5.33 0.10 -15.71
C CYS A 59 -5.33 -0.68 -14.39
N ILE A 60 -4.15 -1.17 -13.98
CA ILE A 60 -3.94 -1.80 -12.67
C ILE A 60 -2.81 -1.06 -11.96
N MET A 61 -3.06 -0.56 -10.76
CA MET A 61 -2.06 0.05 -9.89
C MET A 61 -1.77 -0.88 -8.70
N HIS A 62 -0.56 -1.41 -8.62
CA HIS A 62 -0.10 -2.18 -7.48
C HIS A 62 0.47 -1.23 -6.43
N VAL A 63 -0.23 -1.11 -5.30
CA VAL A 63 0.19 -0.30 -4.15
C VAL A 63 0.88 -1.22 -3.15
N LYS A 64 2.19 -1.02 -2.96
CA LYS A 64 3.04 -1.83 -2.09
C LYS A 64 3.35 -1.06 -0.82
N LEU A 65 2.88 -1.60 0.30
CA LEU A 65 3.10 -1.15 1.67
C LEU A 65 4.18 -2.03 2.30
N ALA A 66 5.02 -1.46 3.16
CA ALA A 66 6.02 -2.22 3.91
C ALA A 66 5.76 -2.09 5.41
N ARG A 67 6.07 -3.15 6.17
CA ARG A 67 6.12 -3.08 7.64
C ARG A 67 7.23 -2.15 8.10
N ALA A 68 6.93 -1.28 9.05
CA ALA A 68 7.93 -0.56 9.84
C ALA A 68 8.28 -1.37 11.10
N PRO A 69 9.52 -1.27 11.59
CA PRO A 69 9.86 -1.78 12.92
C PRO A 69 8.92 -1.18 13.97
N THR A 70 8.64 -1.94 15.02
CA THR A 70 7.91 -1.36 16.16
C THR A 70 8.79 -0.29 16.83
N PRO A 71 8.21 0.78 17.40
CA PRO A 71 8.99 1.81 18.09
C PRO A 71 9.85 1.26 19.24
N GLU A 72 9.43 0.13 19.81
CA GLU A 72 10.15 -0.61 20.86
C GLU A 72 11.37 -1.35 20.31
N GLU A 73 11.30 -1.90 19.08
CA GLU A 73 12.41 -2.55 18.39
C GLU A 73 13.51 -1.57 17.98
N GLU A 74 13.18 -0.33 17.63
CA GLU A 74 14.18 0.72 17.32
C GLU A 74 15.01 1.14 18.54
N ASN A 75 14.47 1.00 19.76
CA ASN A 75 15.09 1.47 21.01
C ASN A 75 15.65 0.36 21.90
N GLN A 76 15.83 -0.86 21.37
CA GLN A 76 16.25 -2.05 22.14
C GLN A 76 17.60 -1.93 22.86
N ASN A 77 18.42 -0.92 22.57
CA ASN A 77 19.65 -0.69 23.34
C ASN A 77 19.42 -0.17 24.77
N TYR A 78 18.20 0.28 25.15
CA TYR A 78 17.97 0.90 26.47
C TYR A 78 16.62 0.60 27.15
N SER A 79 15.84 -0.40 26.71
CA SER A 79 14.46 -0.52 27.20
C SER A 79 14.29 -1.36 28.47
N LEU A 80 13.90 -0.70 29.57
CA LEU A 80 13.47 -1.29 30.85
C LEU A 80 12.10 -2.02 30.76
N SER A 81 11.42 -1.95 29.61
CA SER A 81 10.10 -2.56 29.42
C SER A 81 10.12 -4.10 29.48
N SER A 82 11.26 -4.74 29.15
CA SER A 82 11.46 -6.19 29.32
C SER A 82 11.50 -6.61 30.80
N LEU A 83 11.95 -5.73 31.70
CA LEU A 83 11.98 -5.95 33.16
C LEU A 83 10.62 -5.71 33.83
N LEU A 84 9.77 -4.88 33.23
CA LEU A 84 8.45 -4.52 33.76
C LEU A 84 7.31 -5.44 33.27
N GLY A 85 7.62 -6.46 32.46
CA GLY A 85 6.65 -7.46 32.02
C GLY A 85 5.57 -6.94 31.06
N THR A 86 5.76 -5.75 30.47
CA THR A 86 4.86 -5.22 29.45
C THR A 86 5.10 -5.97 28.14
N LYS A 87 4.07 -6.67 27.64
CA LYS A 87 4.14 -7.33 26.33
C LYS A 87 4.18 -6.25 25.24
N PRO A 88 5.04 -6.40 24.21
CA PRO A 88 5.00 -5.54 23.04
C PRO A 88 3.60 -5.53 22.44
N SER A 89 3.13 -4.38 21.98
CA SER A 89 1.83 -4.29 21.33
C SER A 89 1.81 -5.14 20.05
N ASP A 90 0.71 -5.85 19.80
CA ASP A 90 0.47 -6.60 18.55
C ASP A 90 0.12 -5.65 17.37
N ASP A 91 0.48 -4.37 17.45
CA ASP A 91 0.11 -3.39 16.45
C ASP A 91 1.06 -3.44 15.25
N ILE A 92 0.50 -3.28 14.06
CA ILE A 92 1.24 -3.30 12.80
C ILE A 92 1.52 -1.85 12.40
N TYR A 93 2.80 -1.49 12.36
CA TYR A 93 3.24 -0.20 11.87
C TYR A 93 3.53 -0.29 10.37
N ILE A 94 2.95 0.62 9.60
CA ILE A 94 3.21 0.76 8.15
C ILE A 94 4.31 1.81 7.96
N SER A 95 5.31 1.45 7.16
CA SER A 95 6.40 2.35 6.78
C SER A 95 5.86 3.60 6.09
N PRO A 96 6.44 4.79 6.36
CA PRO A 96 6.08 6.03 5.65
C PRO A 96 6.30 5.97 4.13
N GLY A 97 7.18 5.06 3.68
CA GLY A 97 7.47 4.80 2.28
C GLY A 97 6.52 3.77 1.67
N TYR A 98 6.08 4.02 0.45
CA TYR A 98 5.27 3.10 -0.36
C TYR A 98 5.71 3.16 -1.82
N THR A 99 5.32 2.15 -2.60
CA THR A 99 5.54 2.13 -4.05
C THR A 99 4.22 1.91 -4.76
N ILE A 100 3.99 2.66 -5.85
CA ILE A 100 2.84 2.46 -6.73
C ILE A 100 3.36 2.08 -8.10
N GLU A 101 3.03 0.87 -8.57
CA GLU A 101 3.39 0.41 -9.91
C GLU A 101 2.16 0.36 -10.80
N LYS A 102 2.13 1.19 -11.85
CA LYS A 102 1.06 1.19 -12.84
C LYS A 102 1.37 0.22 -13.97
N LYS A 103 0.42 -0.68 -14.27
CA LYS A 103 0.43 -1.55 -15.44
C LYS A 103 -0.79 -1.25 -16.30
N SER A 104 -0.55 -0.78 -17.52
CA SER A 104 -1.61 -0.61 -18.51
C SER A 104 -1.90 -1.94 -19.19
N LYS A 105 -3.18 -2.28 -19.37
CA LYS A 105 -3.57 -3.36 -20.25
C LYS A 105 -3.58 -2.81 -21.67
N THR A 106 -2.41 -2.80 -22.32
CA THR A 106 -2.35 -2.44 -23.74
C THR A 106 -3.28 -3.38 -24.49
N ARG A 107 -4.33 -2.86 -25.14
CA ARG A 107 -5.05 -3.62 -26.16
C ARG A 107 -4.00 -3.94 -27.22
N ARG A 108 -3.61 -5.21 -27.35
CA ARG A 108 -2.92 -5.67 -28.57
C ARG A 108 -3.90 -5.43 -29.71
N ILE A 109 -3.77 -4.30 -30.39
CA ILE A 109 -4.39 -4.11 -31.69
C ILE A 109 -3.64 -5.10 -32.59
N LYS A 110 -4.25 -6.26 -32.86
CA LYS A 110 -3.85 -7.07 -34.00
C LYS A 110 -4.23 -6.26 -35.23
N SER A 111 -3.26 -5.55 -35.80
CA SER A 111 -3.35 -5.12 -37.20
C SER A 111 -3.46 -6.39 -38.04
N SER A 112 -4.65 -6.62 -38.59
CA SER A 112 -4.87 -7.60 -39.65
C SER A 112 -4.64 -6.92 -40.99
#